data_AF-A0A6J4U0V5-F1
#
_entry.id   AF-A0A6J4U0V5-F1
#
_cell.length_a   1.000
_cell.length_b   1.000
_cell.length_c   1.000
_cell.angle_alpha   90.00
_cell.angle_beta   90.00
_cell.angle_gamma   90.00
#
_symmetry.space_group_name_H-M   'P 1'
#
loop_
_entity.id
_entity.type
_entity.pdbx_description
1 polymer ?
#
loop_
_entity_poly.entity_id
_entity_poly.type
_entity_poly.pdbx_seq_one_letter_code
_entity_poly.pdbx_strand_id
1 'polypeptide(L)'
;MAIVDPGFDDVDAGEPDEREPEPQPSEAGEGTASGAPVEELRGLVLYLAGNLVDDPEGVDVEAQQRGAAVHLTLRVPADELGKVIGRQGRIARAIRTAVTIAGARSNLRASLDIEG
;
A
#
# COMPACT_ATOMS: atom_id res chain seq x y z
N MET A 1 55.60 -46.56 7.49
CA MET A 1 55.40 -45.20 6.96
C MET A 1 53.93 -45.09 6.65
N ALA A 2 53.19 -44.38 7.51
CA ALA A 2 51.73 -44.41 7.56
C ALA A 2 51.10 -43.65 6.39
N ILE A 3 49.95 -44.18 5.98
CA ILE A 3 48.99 -43.69 4.98
C ILE A 3 48.35 -42.40 5.50
N VAL A 4 48.10 -41.43 4.61
CA VAL A 4 46.89 -40.58 4.65
C VAL A 4 46.65 -39.97 3.26
N ASP A 5 45.47 -40.27 2.72
CA ASP A 5 44.81 -39.59 1.60
C ASP A 5 44.72 -38.07 1.83
N PRO A 6 44.96 -37.22 0.81
CA PRO A 6 44.43 -35.87 0.83
C PRO A 6 42.91 -35.94 0.60
N GLY A 7 42.16 -35.55 1.62
CA GLY A 7 40.72 -35.65 1.71
C GLY A 7 39.96 -34.99 0.56
N PHE A 8 38.86 -35.64 0.18
CA PHE A 8 37.68 -34.98 -0.36
C PHE A 8 36.99 -34.27 0.81
N ASP A 9 36.94 -32.94 0.80
CA ASP A 9 35.94 -32.18 1.53
C ASP A 9 35.94 -30.75 0.99
N ASP A 10 35.25 -30.56 -0.12
CA ASP A 10 34.63 -29.27 -0.45
C ASP A 10 33.18 -29.58 -0.83
N VAL A 11 32.40 -29.87 0.21
CA VAL A 11 30.96 -29.66 0.17
C VAL A 11 30.73 -28.18 -0.09
N ASP A 12 30.24 -27.87 -1.29
CA ASP A 12 29.71 -26.57 -1.65
C ASP A 12 28.49 -26.27 -0.77
N ALA A 13 28.76 -25.79 0.44
CA ALA A 13 27.77 -25.19 1.30
C ALA A 13 27.39 -23.86 0.66
N GLY A 14 26.39 -23.90 -0.21
CA GLY A 14 25.79 -22.71 -0.79
C GLY A 14 25.60 -21.66 0.29
N GLU A 15 26.20 -20.50 0.09
CA GLU A 15 26.03 -19.36 0.97
C GLU A 15 24.53 -19.15 1.19
N PRO A 16 24.02 -19.11 2.44
CA PRO A 16 22.67 -18.65 2.67
C PRO A 16 22.56 -17.26 2.04
N ASP A 17 21.50 -17.01 1.29
CA ASP A 17 21.16 -15.71 0.71
C ASP A 17 20.92 -14.72 1.87
N GLU A 18 22.00 -14.17 2.42
CA GLU A 18 22.07 -13.13 3.45
C GLU A 18 21.63 -11.78 2.86
N ARG A 19 20.49 -11.75 2.17
CA ARG A 19 19.78 -10.50 1.93
C ARG A 19 19.22 -10.00 3.25
N GLU A 20 20.09 -9.41 4.06
CA GLU A 20 19.69 -8.41 5.04
C GLU A 20 18.76 -7.42 4.31
N PRO A 21 17.53 -7.18 4.81
CA PRO A 21 16.72 -6.13 4.25
C PRO A 21 17.51 -4.82 4.41
N GLU A 22 17.87 -4.21 3.29
CA GLU A 22 18.64 -2.96 3.31
C GLU A 22 17.94 -1.96 4.24
N PRO A 23 18.67 -1.38 5.22
CA PRO A 23 18.11 -0.32 6.03
C PRO A 23 17.78 0.85 5.12
N GLN A 24 16.50 1.21 5.03
CA GLN A 24 16.06 2.34 4.22
C GLN A 24 16.67 3.63 4.81
N PRO A 25 17.51 4.37 4.04
CA PRO A 25 18.08 5.60 4.53
C PRO A 25 16.98 6.64 4.76
N SER A 26 16.95 7.09 6.01
CA SER A 26 16.28 8.28 6.51
C SER A 26 16.86 9.55 5.84
N GLU A 27 15.97 10.51 5.56
CA GLU A 27 16.23 11.96 5.41
C GLU A 27 16.99 12.46 4.16
N ALA A 28 16.73 13.60 3.54
CA ALA A 28 15.78 14.69 3.74
C ALA A 28 15.60 15.42 2.40
N GLY A 29 14.37 15.85 2.12
CA GLY A 29 14.06 16.81 1.06
C GLY A 29 13.03 17.79 1.59
N GLU A 30 13.49 18.92 2.13
CA GLU A 30 12.60 20.01 2.54
C GLU A 30 12.03 20.71 1.30
N GLY A 31 10.71 20.56 1.15
CA GLY A 31 9.84 21.28 0.24
C GLY A 31 8.41 21.21 0.79
N THR A 32 8.14 21.98 1.84
CA THR A 32 6.85 22.39 2.41
C THR A 32 5.58 21.95 1.65
N ALA A 33 5.11 20.69 1.80
CA ALA A 33 3.74 20.19 1.48
C ALA A 33 3.57 18.65 1.62
N SER A 34 4.48 17.92 2.26
CA SER A 34 4.61 16.46 2.08
C SER A 34 3.38 15.60 2.40
N GLY A 35 2.40 16.09 3.19
CA GLY A 35 1.15 15.39 3.48
C GLY A 35 -0.08 15.87 2.69
N ALA A 36 -0.05 17.07 2.10
CA ALA A 36 -1.26 17.69 1.55
C ALA A 36 -1.89 16.90 0.38
N PRO A 37 -1.12 16.39 -0.60
CA PRO A 37 -1.70 15.56 -1.66
C PRO A 37 -2.23 14.21 -1.16
N VAL A 38 -1.62 13.65 -0.11
CA VAL A 38 -2.06 12.39 0.49
C VAL A 38 -3.37 12.61 1.26
N GLU A 39 -3.48 13.69 2.02
CA GLU A 39 -4.70 14.09 2.72
C GLU A 39 -5.84 14.44 1.75
N GLU A 40 -5.56 15.06 0.61
CA GLU A 40 -6.56 15.29 -0.43
C GLU A 40 -7.11 13.98 -1.01
N LEU A 41 -6.25 12.97 -1.23
CA LEU A 41 -6.67 11.65 -1.68
C LEU A 41 -7.49 10.93 -0.60
N ARG A 42 -7.06 11.01 0.66
CA ARG A 42 -7.81 10.48 1.81
C ARG A 42 -9.21 11.11 1.88
N GLY A 43 -9.27 12.44 1.79
CA GLY A 43 -10.51 13.21 1.80
C GLY A 43 -11.43 12.85 0.63
N LEU A 44 -10.88 12.63 -0.57
CA LEU A 44 -11.65 12.16 -1.73
C LEU A 44 -12.30 10.80 -1.45
N VAL A 45 -11.54 9.84 -0.92
CA VAL A 45 -12.08 8.50 -0.63
C VAL A 45 -13.16 8.57 0.46
N LEU A 46 -12.92 9.29 1.55
CA LEU A 46 -13.91 9.50 2.61
C LEU A 46 -15.18 10.17 2.08
N TYR A 47 -15.04 11.20 1.26
CA TYR A 47 -16.18 11.87 0.64
C TYR A 47 -16.99 10.91 -0.24
N LEU A 48 -16.33 10.12 -1.09
CA LEU A 48 -17.04 9.18 -1.97
C LEU A 48 -17.70 8.06 -1.17
N ALA A 49 -16.98 7.41 -0.26
CA ALA A 49 -17.48 6.27 0.51
C ALA A 49 -18.57 6.69 1.51
N GLY A 50 -18.37 7.80 2.22
CA GLY A 50 -19.33 8.34 3.19
C GLY A 50 -20.69 8.68 2.58
N ASN A 51 -20.74 9.05 1.29
CA ASN A 51 -22.00 9.30 0.59
C ASN A 51 -22.70 8.02 0.07
N LEU A 52 -22.09 6.85 0.20
CA LEU A 52 -22.66 5.56 -0.24
C LEU A 52 -23.24 4.74 0.91
N VAL A 53 -22.87 5.08 2.15
CA VAL A 53 -23.24 4.35 3.36
C VAL A 53 -24.32 5.09 4.15
N ASP A 54 -24.95 4.41 5.10
CA ASP A 54 -25.94 5.03 5.99
C ASP A 54 -25.26 5.70 7.20
N ASP A 55 -24.13 5.16 7.67
CA ASP A 55 -23.33 5.72 8.76
C ASP A 55 -21.92 6.13 8.29
N PRO A 56 -21.72 7.40 7.89
CA PRO A 56 -20.41 7.89 7.49
C PRO A 56 -19.35 7.86 8.60
N GLU A 57 -19.75 7.83 9.87
CA GLU A 57 -18.80 7.82 11.01
C GLU A 57 -18.12 6.45 11.17
N GLY A 58 -18.75 5.38 10.66
CA GLY A 58 -18.20 4.03 10.68
C GLY A 58 -17.12 3.76 9.63
N VAL A 59 -16.83 4.72 8.76
CA VAL A 59 -15.89 4.58 7.64
C VAL A 59 -14.59 5.33 7.93
N ASP A 60 -13.44 4.65 7.73
CA ASP A 60 -12.12 5.28 7.85
C ASP A 60 -11.21 4.94 6.67
N VAL A 61 -10.22 5.81 6.44
CA VAL A 61 -9.21 5.65 5.41
C VAL A 61 -7.83 5.82 6.02
N GLU A 62 -7.02 4.77 5.92
CA GLU A 62 -5.60 4.80 6.23
C GLU A 62 -4.81 5.11 4.96
N ALA A 63 -3.74 5.89 5.07
CA ALA A 63 -2.85 6.21 3.96
C ALA A 63 -1.39 5.91 4.33
N GLN A 64 -0.72 5.14 3.48
CA GLN A 64 0.70 4.83 3.61
C GLN A 64 1.45 5.30 2.37
N GLN A 65 2.41 6.20 2.55
CA GLN A 65 3.23 6.74 1.47
C GLN A 65 4.65 6.18 1.52
N ARG A 66 5.16 5.75 0.36
CA ARG A 66 6.57 5.39 0.16
C ARG A 66 7.06 6.05 -1.14
N GLY A 67 7.79 7.16 -0.98
CA GLY A 67 8.15 8.02 -2.12
C GLY A 67 6.91 8.50 -2.87
N ALA A 68 6.83 8.18 -4.16
CA ALA A 68 5.67 8.53 -4.99
C ALA A 68 4.50 7.52 -4.89
N ALA A 69 4.70 6.34 -4.29
CA ALA A 69 3.63 5.37 -4.12
C ALA A 69 2.77 5.70 -2.91
N VAL A 70 1.46 5.66 -3.08
CA VAL A 70 0.48 5.85 -1.99
C VAL A 70 -0.49 4.68 -2.00
N HIS A 71 -0.55 3.98 -0.87
CA HIS A 71 -1.51 2.91 -0.64
C HIS A 71 -2.58 3.42 0.33
N LEU A 72 -3.82 3.42 -0.13
CA LEU A 72 -4.99 3.77 0.67
C LEU A 72 -5.74 2.50 1.04
N THR A 73 -6.15 2.41 2.30
CA THR A 73 -7.01 1.33 2.79
C THR A 73 -8.29 1.95 3.31
N LEU A 74 -9.40 1.69 2.63
CA LEU A 74 -10.74 2.07 3.07
C LEU A 74 -11.31 0.93 3.91
N ARG A 75 -11.60 1.20 5.18
CA ARG A 75 -12.28 0.28 6.10
C ARG A 75 -13.75 0.67 6.17
N VAL A 76 -14.64 -0.29 5.91
CA VAL A 76 -16.09 -0.09 5.92
C VAL A 76 -16.72 -1.13 6.85
N PRO A 77 -17.79 -0.82 7.60
CA PRO A 77 -18.52 -1.84 8.34
C PRO A 77 -19.02 -2.96 7.42
N ALA A 78 -18.93 -4.21 7.86
CA ALA A 78 -19.26 -5.40 7.06
C ALA A 78 -20.69 -5.38 6.49
N ASP A 79 -21.64 -4.81 7.24
CA ASP A 79 -23.04 -4.62 6.86
C ASP A 79 -23.25 -3.54 5.79
N GLU A 80 -22.28 -2.64 5.60
CA GLU A 80 -22.33 -1.56 4.62
C GLU A 80 -21.42 -1.81 3.41
N LEU A 81 -20.49 -2.77 3.51
CA LEU A 81 -19.55 -3.14 2.45
C LEU A 81 -20.22 -3.35 1.09
N GLY A 82 -21.41 -3.97 1.07
CA GLY A 82 -22.17 -4.20 -0.16
C GLY A 82 -22.50 -2.93 -0.95
N LYS A 83 -22.73 -1.80 -0.26
CA LYS A 83 -23.04 -0.50 -0.86
C LYS A 83 -21.81 0.13 -1.52
N VAL A 84 -20.64 -0.01 -0.90
CA VAL A 84 -19.36 0.52 -1.39
C VAL A 84 -18.78 -0.34 -2.53
N ILE A 85 -18.87 -1.67 -2.42
CA ILE A 85 -18.44 -2.56 -3.50
C ILE A 85 -19.36 -2.39 -4.72
N GLY A 86 -20.67 -2.36 -4.49
CA GLY A 86 -21.68 -2.28 -5.52
C GLY A 86 -21.79 -3.57 -6.35
N ARG A 87 -22.83 -3.65 -7.17
CA ARG A 87 -23.07 -4.84 -8.00
C ARG A 87 -21.89 -5.11 -8.94
N GLN A 88 -21.34 -6.33 -8.87
CA GLN A 88 -20.16 -6.76 -9.65
C GLN A 88 -18.91 -5.89 -9.40
N GLY A 89 -18.81 -5.22 -8.25
CA GLY A 89 -17.68 -4.36 -7.93
C GLY A 89 -17.63 -3.05 -8.72
N ARG A 90 -18.73 -2.64 -9.37
CA ARG A 90 -18.75 -1.46 -10.26
C ARG A 90 -18.40 -0.18 -9.52
N ILE A 91 -18.90 -0.01 -8.29
CA ILE A 91 -18.66 1.20 -7.49
C ILE A 91 -17.21 1.21 -7.01
N ALA A 92 -16.74 0.11 -6.41
CA ALA A 92 -15.35 -0.01 -6.01
C ALA A 92 -14.36 0.23 -7.16
N ARG A 93 -14.64 -0.27 -8.37
CA ARG A 93 -13.81 0.00 -9.56
C ARG A 93 -13.79 1.48 -9.94
N ALA A 94 -14.93 2.17 -9.84
CA ALA A 94 -15.02 3.60 -10.12
C ALA A 94 -14.22 4.42 -9.09
N ILE A 95 -14.35 4.12 -7.80
CA ILE A 95 -13.58 4.80 -6.74
C ILE A 95 -12.08 4.60 -6.94
N ARG A 96 -11.63 3.36 -7.16
CA ARG A 96 -10.21 3.06 -7.45
C ARG A 96 -9.70 3.86 -8.65
N THR A 97 -10.49 3.95 -9.72
CA THR A 97 -10.12 4.74 -10.91
C THR A 97 -10.00 6.22 -10.59
N ALA A 98 -10.92 6.79 -9.80
CA ALA A 98 -10.87 8.18 -9.38
C ALA A 98 -9.61 8.48 -8.55
N VAL A 99 -9.27 7.60 -7.61
CA VAL A 99 -8.05 7.70 -6.79
C VAL A 99 -6.79 7.67 -7.65
N THR A 100 -6.70 6.74 -8.60
CA THR A 100 -5.55 6.65 -9.52
C THR A 100 -5.40 7.93 -10.36
N ILE A 101 -6.50 8.47 -10.89
CA ILE A 101 -6.47 9.72 -11.68
C ILE A 101 -6.08 10.90 -10.79
N ALA A 102 -6.67 11.02 -9.61
CA ALA A 102 -6.35 12.09 -8.66
C ALA A 102 -4.88 12.05 -8.22
N GLY A 103 -4.36 10.85 -7.90
CA GLY A 103 -2.96 10.67 -7.54
C GLY A 103 -2.03 11.06 -8.68
N ALA A 104 -2.34 10.64 -9.91
CA ALA A 104 -1.53 10.97 -11.08
C ALA A 104 -1.42 12.49 -11.32
N ARG A 105 -2.48 13.26 -11.05
CA ARG A 105 -2.45 14.73 -11.14
C ARG A 105 -1.49 15.37 -10.14
N SER A 106 -1.23 14.69 -9.02
CA SER A 106 -0.28 15.11 -7.99
C SER A 106 1.07 14.39 -8.11
N ASN A 107 1.35 13.75 -9.26
CA ASN A 107 2.57 12.98 -9.52
C ASN A 107 2.78 11.80 -8.55
N LEU A 108 1.69 11.27 -8.00
CA LEU A 108 1.65 10.12 -7.10
C LEU A 108 1.05 8.88 -7.80
N ARG A 109 1.56 7.70 -7.46
CA ARG A 109 1.02 6.40 -7.86
C ARG A 109 0.11 5.88 -6.75
N ALA A 110 -1.14 6.33 -6.77
CA ALA A 110 -2.14 5.99 -5.76
C ALA A 110 -2.89 4.69 -6.10
N SER A 111 -3.09 3.86 -5.09
CA SER A 111 -3.92 2.64 -5.13
C SER A 111 -4.85 2.60 -3.93
N LEU A 112 -5.98 1.89 -4.06
CA LEU A 112 -7.00 1.78 -3.02
C LEU A 112 -7.41 0.32 -2.83
N ASP A 113 -7.30 -0.15 -1.59
CA ASP A 113 -7.96 -1.36 -1.12
C ASP A 113 -9.21 -1.06 -0.30
N ILE A 114 -10.16 -1.98 -0.31
CA ILE A 114 -11.44 -1.85 0.40
C ILE A 114 -11.65 -3.11 1.25
N GLU A 115 -11.63 -2.92 2.56
CA GLU A 115 -11.76 -3.95 3.58
C GLU A 115 -13.11 -3.82 4.31
N GLY A 116 -13.64 -4.95 4.78
CA GLY A 116 -14.88 -5.03 5.56
C GLY A 116 -14.73 -5.89 6.80
#